data_AF-A0A931VR15-F1
#
_entry.id   AF-A0A931VR15-F1
#
_cell.length_a   1.000
_cell.length_b   1.000
_cell.length_c   1.000
_cell.angle_alpha   90.00
_cell.angle_beta   90.00
_cell.angle_gamma   90.00
#
_symmetry.space_group_name_H-M   'P 1'
#
loop_
_entity.id
_entity.type
_entity.pdbx_description
1 polymer ?
#
loop_
_entity_poly.entity_id
_entity_poly.type
_entity_poly.pdbx_seq_one_letter_code
_entity_poly.pdbx_strand_id
1 'polypeptide(L)'
;MTDSGSKSSVKTESESLPYRLRERFLSTPEIALYHALMEMAGGRYVVYAKVALNDIFLIVRPNENVHFFNKIFRKHVDFLLCEPRSLKPEIGVELVKPVGRSETRANDQFMEDLFLTAGLPLVHIPSSEHYVISDLILLFQLAVTKSKNAPSVDVSRDSVPMCPVCGKMMVLRTYRSGPSAGQLYYGCIDNPSCPGTVTIQR
;
A
#
# COMPACT_ATOMS: atom_id res chain seq x y z
N MET A 1 -49.17 -17.15 -43.89
CA MET A 1 -47.87 -16.59 -44.34
C MET A 1 -47.33 -15.75 -43.18
N THR A 2 -46.96 -16.42 -42.10
CA THR A 2 -45.57 -16.74 -41.70
C THR A 2 -44.85 -15.54 -41.10
N ASP A 3 -45.30 -15.22 -39.89
CA ASP A 3 -44.46 -14.75 -38.79
C ASP A 3 -43.21 -15.62 -38.68
N SER A 4 -42.03 -15.01 -38.77
CA SER A 4 -40.73 -15.69 -38.71
C SER A 4 -39.83 -14.89 -37.79
N GLY A 5 -39.90 -15.25 -36.52
CA GLY A 5 -39.15 -14.69 -35.41
C GLY A 5 -37.66 -14.56 -35.68
N SER A 6 -37.15 -13.39 -35.27
CA SER A 6 -35.73 -13.08 -35.12
C SER A 6 -35.01 -14.15 -34.30
N LYS A 7 -34.17 -14.96 -34.96
CA LYS A 7 -33.13 -15.74 -34.28
C LYS A 7 -31.95 -14.81 -34.00
N SER A 8 -31.95 -14.21 -32.81
CA SER A 8 -30.72 -13.66 -32.23
C SER A 8 -29.82 -14.82 -31.83
N SER A 9 -28.83 -15.11 -32.66
CA SER A 9 -27.75 -16.04 -32.34
C SER A 9 -26.85 -15.40 -31.29
N VAL A 10 -26.94 -15.91 -30.06
CA VAL A 10 -26.04 -15.59 -28.96
C VAL A 10 -24.62 -15.97 -29.39
N LYS A 11 -23.78 -14.98 -29.68
CA LYS A 11 -22.34 -15.16 -29.84
C LYS A 11 -21.75 -15.41 -28.45
N THR A 12 -21.45 -16.67 -28.16
CA THR A 12 -20.55 -17.04 -27.07
C THR A 12 -19.14 -16.65 -27.49
N GLU A 13 -18.79 -15.38 -27.31
CA GLU A 13 -17.39 -14.96 -27.37
C GLU A 13 -16.70 -15.54 -26.14
N SER A 14 -15.89 -16.59 -26.35
CA SER A 14 -14.79 -16.90 -25.44
C SER A 14 -13.76 -15.76 -25.60
N GLU A 15 -14.06 -14.60 -25.03
CA GLU A 15 -13.13 -13.48 -24.91
C GLU A 15 -11.99 -13.94 -24.00
N SER A 16 -10.92 -14.45 -24.60
CA SER A 16 -9.65 -14.61 -23.89
C SER A 16 -9.23 -13.23 -23.40
N LEU A 17 -9.11 -13.06 -22.09
CA LEU A 17 -8.68 -11.80 -21.52
C LEU A 17 -7.25 -11.46 -22.01
N PRO A 18 -6.93 -10.19 -22.32
CA PRO A 18 -5.66 -9.79 -22.95
C PRO A 18 -4.51 -9.70 -21.93
N TYR A 19 -4.36 -10.70 -21.06
CA TYR A 19 -3.36 -10.72 -20.00
C TYR A 19 -2.39 -11.88 -20.17
N ARG A 20 -1.12 -11.63 -19.84
CA ARG A 20 -0.09 -12.68 -19.76
C ARG A 20 0.68 -12.57 -18.45
N LEU A 21 1.12 -13.71 -17.93
CA LEU A 21 2.02 -13.74 -16.79
C LEU A 21 3.34 -13.03 -17.15
N ARG A 22 3.85 -12.20 -16.22
CA ARG A 22 5.16 -11.59 -16.38
C ARG A 22 6.25 -12.65 -16.24
N GLU A 23 7.30 -12.54 -17.05
CA GLU A 23 8.46 -13.43 -16.98
C GLU A 23 9.22 -13.29 -15.65
N ARG A 24 9.33 -12.05 -15.15
CA ARG A 24 9.96 -11.72 -13.87
C ARG A 24 9.04 -10.87 -13.00
N PHE A 25 8.96 -11.25 -11.73
CA PHE A 25 8.24 -10.50 -10.70
C PHE A 25 9.07 -9.32 -10.18
N LEU A 26 10.33 -9.59 -9.80
CA LEU A 26 11.33 -8.59 -9.38
C LEU A 26 12.37 -8.35 -10.47
N SER A 27 12.94 -7.14 -10.51
CA SER A 27 14.11 -6.81 -11.35
C SER A 27 15.40 -7.45 -10.81
N THR A 28 16.48 -7.49 -11.60
CA THR A 28 17.76 -8.07 -11.16
C THR A 28 18.30 -7.43 -9.87
N PRO A 29 18.32 -6.08 -9.71
CA PRO A 29 18.75 -5.45 -8.46
C PRO A 29 17.83 -5.75 -7.28
N GLU A 30 16.52 -5.86 -7.52
CA GLU A 30 15.54 -6.23 -6.49
C GLU A 30 15.74 -7.67 -6.03
N ILE A 31 16.01 -8.61 -6.93
CA ILE A 31 16.31 -10.01 -6.58
C ILE A 31 17.58 -10.07 -5.72
N ALA A 32 18.65 -9.38 -6.14
CA ALA A 32 19.89 -9.32 -5.39
C ALA A 32 19.69 -8.76 -3.98
N LEU A 33 18.93 -7.67 -3.86
CA LEU A 33 18.65 -7.06 -2.56
C LEU A 33 17.75 -7.98 -1.70
N TYR A 34 16.72 -8.60 -2.29
CA TYR A 34 15.85 -9.52 -1.58
C TYR A 34 16.62 -10.64 -0.89
N HIS A 35 17.56 -11.28 -1.60
CA HIS A 35 18.40 -12.33 -1.02
C HIS A 35 19.31 -11.80 0.09
N ALA A 36 19.93 -10.63 -0.09
CA ALA A 36 20.75 -10.00 0.94
C ALA A 36 19.92 -9.62 2.20
N LEU A 37 18.69 -9.12 2.02
CA LEU A 37 17.78 -8.82 3.11
C LEU A 37 17.35 -10.08 3.86
N MET A 38 17.06 -11.16 3.14
CA MET A 38 16.71 -12.45 3.75
C MET A 38 17.86 -13.01 4.60
N GLU A 39 19.09 -12.92 4.11
CA GLU A 39 20.29 -13.30 4.87
C GLU A 39 20.47 -12.42 6.11
N MET A 40 20.42 -11.09 5.94
CA MET A 40 20.59 -10.11 7.03
C MET A 40 19.49 -10.20 8.09
N ALA A 41 18.25 -10.50 7.68
CA ALA A 41 17.11 -10.63 8.57
C ALA A 41 17.37 -11.74 9.60
N GLY A 42 17.98 -12.86 9.19
CA GLY A 42 18.40 -13.94 10.10
C GLY A 42 17.27 -14.45 11.00
N GLY A 43 16.04 -14.46 10.49
CA GLY A 43 14.83 -14.84 11.23
C GLY A 43 14.28 -13.78 12.19
N ARG A 44 14.93 -12.61 12.33
CA ARG A 44 14.41 -11.47 13.10
C ARG A 44 13.30 -10.72 12.38
N TYR A 45 13.21 -10.89 11.06
CA TYR A 45 12.19 -10.26 10.23
C TYR A 45 11.71 -11.23 9.14
N VAL A 46 10.48 -11.00 8.70
CA VAL A 46 9.94 -11.54 7.44
C VAL A 46 10.01 -10.44 6.39
N VAL A 47 10.54 -10.77 5.21
CA VAL A 47 10.70 -9.81 4.10
C VAL A 47 9.55 -9.96 3.10
N TYR A 48 8.80 -8.89 2.89
CA TYR A 48 7.74 -8.81 1.88
C TYR A 48 8.19 -7.88 0.74
N ALA A 49 7.99 -8.29 -0.51
CA ALA A 49 8.36 -7.50 -1.67
C ALA A 49 7.15 -6.78 -2.28
N LYS A 50 7.37 -5.58 -2.84
CA LYS A 50 6.37 -4.79 -3.58
C LYS A 50 5.07 -4.53 -2.78
N VAL A 51 5.21 -4.21 -1.50
CA VAL A 51 4.05 -3.99 -0.62
C VAL A 51 3.43 -2.62 -0.92
N ALA A 52 2.14 -2.62 -1.26
CA ALA A 52 1.43 -1.39 -1.57
C ALA A 52 1.32 -0.48 -0.33
N LEU A 53 1.54 0.82 -0.49
CA LEU A 53 1.55 1.75 0.64
C LEU A 53 0.19 1.86 1.33
N ASN A 54 -0.91 1.65 0.61
CA ASN A 54 -2.26 1.61 1.17
C ASN A 54 -2.55 0.37 2.03
N ASP A 55 -1.66 -0.63 2.02
CA ASP A 55 -1.74 -1.78 2.91
C ASP A 55 -0.82 -1.63 4.14
N ILE A 56 -0.05 -0.52 4.21
CA ILE A 56 0.84 -0.18 5.33
C ILE A 56 0.30 1.03 6.10
N PHE A 57 -0.15 2.06 5.39
CA PHE A 57 -0.54 3.34 5.96
C PHE A 57 -2.04 3.58 5.87
N LEU A 58 -2.57 4.20 6.92
CA LEU A 58 -3.95 4.68 7.00
C LEU A 58 -3.96 6.21 6.95
N ILE A 59 -5.00 6.76 6.31
CA ILE A 59 -5.21 8.20 6.30
C ILE A 59 -5.93 8.58 7.59
N VAL A 60 -5.26 9.37 8.43
CA VAL A 60 -5.86 9.89 9.66
C VAL A 60 -6.93 10.92 9.32
N ARG A 61 -8.09 10.86 10.00
CA ARG A 61 -9.25 11.74 9.72
C ARG A 61 -9.61 11.73 8.23
N PRO A 62 -9.96 10.57 7.65
CA PRO A 62 -10.14 10.44 6.21
C PRO A 62 -11.26 11.33 5.65
N ASN A 63 -12.22 11.76 6.48
CA ASN A 63 -13.26 12.70 6.07
C ASN A 63 -12.69 14.08 5.67
N GLU A 64 -11.57 14.50 6.27
CA GLU A 64 -10.85 15.73 5.94
C GLU A 64 -9.76 15.47 4.88
N ASN A 65 -9.13 14.29 4.96
CA ASN A 65 -7.86 14.01 4.28
C ASN A 65 -7.96 12.97 3.16
N VAL A 66 -9.15 12.55 2.72
CA VAL A 66 -9.32 11.51 1.67
C VAL A 66 -8.53 11.82 0.38
N HIS A 67 -8.32 13.10 0.05
CA HIS A 67 -7.55 13.52 -1.12
C HIS A 67 -6.07 13.08 -1.08
N PHE A 68 -5.53 12.74 0.09
CA PHE A 68 -4.20 12.14 0.22
C PHE A 68 -4.14 10.69 -0.26
N PHE A 69 -5.27 10.00 -0.44
CA PHE A 69 -5.29 8.61 -0.92
C PHE A 69 -4.54 8.44 -2.23
N ASN A 70 -4.73 9.37 -3.17
CA ASN A 70 -4.06 9.32 -4.47
C ASN A 70 -2.53 9.50 -4.37
N LYS A 71 -2.00 10.03 -3.26
CA LYS A 71 -0.55 10.17 -3.07
C LYS A 71 0.14 8.85 -2.76
N ILE A 72 -0.57 7.90 -2.16
CA ILE A 72 -0.08 6.55 -1.82
C ILE A 72 -0.64 5.46 -2.73
N PHE A 73 -1.79 5.71 -3.35
CA PHE A 73 -2.44 4.76 -4.25
C PHE A 73 -1.53 4.43 -5.44
N ARG A 74 -1.43 3.13 -5.78
CA ARG A 74 -0.53 2.58 -6.81
C ARG A 74 0.96 2.78 -6.56
N LYS A 75 1.34 3.24 -5.36
CA LYS A 75 2.73 3.22 -4.91
C LYS A 75 2.93 2.01 -4.01
N HIS A 76 4.15 1.49 -4.02
CA HIS A 76 4.59 0.40 -3.17
C HIS A 76 5.98 0.74 -2.62
N VAL A 77 6.28 0.24 -1.44
CA VAL A 77 7.65 0.14 -0.96
C VAL A 77 8.28 -1.11 -1.59
N ASP A 78 9.56 -1.06 -1.96
CA ASP A 78 10.18 -2.21 -2.64
C ASP A 78 10.26 -3.42 -1.73
N PHE A 79 10.64 -3.22 -0.46
CA PHE A 79 10.53 -4.25 0.57
C PHE A 79 10.00 -3.71 1.89
N LEU A 80 9.27 -4.55 2.61
CA LEU A 80 8.82 -4.31 3.97
C LEU A 80 9.32 -5.44 4.86
N LEU A 81 10.02 -5.08 5.93
CA LEU A 81 10.43 -6.02 6.98
C LEU A 81 9.41 -5.94 8.11
N CYS A 82 8.85 -7.09 8.44
CA CYS A 82 7.88 -7.23 9.51
C CYS A 82 8.40 -8.13 10.63
N GLU A 83 7.93 -7.89 11.86
CA GLU A 83 8.15 -8.78 12.99
C GLU A 83 7.55 -10.17 12.69
N PRO A 84 8.27 -11.29 12.91
CA PRO A 84 7.84 -12.61 12.43
C PRO A 84 6.54 -13.18 13.01
N ARG A 85 6.13 -12.79 14.22
CA ARG A 85 4.96 -13.36 14.89
C ARG A 85 3.69 -12.57 14.62
N SER A 86 3.72 -11.25 14.78
CA SER A 86 2.57 -10.37 14.61
C SER A 86 2.47 -9.80 13.21
N LEU A 87 3.50 -9.99 12.37
CA LEU A 87 3.63 -9.39 11.04
C LEU A 87 3.51 -7.86 11.05
N LYS A 88 3.84 -7.25 12.20
CA LYS A 88 3.81 -5.81 12.35
C LYS A 88 4.92 -5.21 11.47
N PRO A 89 4.63 -4.20 10.63
CA PRO A 89 5.65 -3.49 9.87
C PRO A 89 6.67 -2.84 10.82
N GLU A 90 7.97 -3.08 10.56
CA GLU A 90 9.06 -2.48 11.36
C GLU A 90 10.02 -1.64 10.53
N ILE A 91 10.28 -1.98 9.26
CA ILE A 91 11.22 -1.22 8.41
C ILE A 91 10.78 -1.28 6.94
N GLY A 92 10.65 -0.13 6.28
CA GLY A 92 10.53 -0.05 4.82
C GLY A 92 11.89 0.06 4.14
N VAL A 93 11.99 -0.42 2.91
CA VAL A 93 13.21 -0.37 2.10
C VAL A 93 12.88 0.06 0.67
N GLU A 94 13.58 1.05 0.16
CA GLU A 94 13.49 1.50 -1.23
C GLU A 94 14.83 1.38 -1.96
N LEU A 95 14.77 0.91 -3.21
CA LEU A 95 15.91 0.93 -4.11
C LEU A 95 16.00 2.28 -4.81
N VAL A 96 17.12 2.95 -4.60
CA VAL A 96 17.39 4.26 -5.21
C VAL A 96 18.32 4.09 -6.39
N LYS A 97 17.84 4.51 -7.57
CA LYS A 97 18.69 4.58 -8.76
C LYS A 97 19.55 5.85 -8.69
N PRO A 98 20.81 5.83 -9.17
CA PRO A 98 21.60 7.05 -9.34
C PRO A 98 20.83 8.06 -10.22
N VAL A 99 20.58 9.25 -9.69
CA VAL A 99 19.60 10.19 -10.27
C VAL A 99 20.19 11.12 -11.36
N GLY A 100 19.44 11.26 -12.46
CA GLY A 100 19.45 12.43 -13.34
C GLY A 100 18.54 13.57 -12.81
N ARG A 101 19.18 14.55 -12.17
CA ARG A 101 18.77 15.84 -11.56
C ARG A 101 17.32 16.32 -11.26
N SER A 102 16.19 15.90 -11.83
CA SER A 102 14.95 16.73 -11.70
C SER A 102 13.69 16.11 -11.07
N GLU A 103 13.33 14.84 -11.30
CA GLU A 103 12.01 14.33 -10.86
C GLU A 103 12.03 13.51 -9.56
N THR A 104 13.19 12.98 -9.17
CA THR A 104 13.31 12.03 -8.04
C THR A 104 13.07 12.72 -6.68
N ARG A 105 13.51 13.98 -6.53
CA ARG A 105 13.54 14.67 -5.22
C ARG A 105 12.18 14.82 -4.53
N ALA A 106 11.10 15.09 -5.27
CA ALA A 106 9.79 15.35 -4.66
C ALA A 106 9.09 14.06 -4.19
N ASN A 107 9.26 12.96 -4.93
CA ASN A 107 8.72 11.66 -4.51
C ASN A 107 9.54 11.08 -3.36
N ASP A 108 10.87 11.18 -3.42
CA ASP A 108 11.76 10.73 -2.35
C ASP A 108 11.44 11.47 -1.02
N GLN A 109 11.23 12.79 -1.08
CA GLN A 109 10.87 13.57 0.10
C GLN A 109 9.50 13.15 0.67
N PHE A 110 8.51 12.90 -0.17
CA PHE A 110 7.20 12.44 0.29
C PHE A 110 7.28 11.08 1.00
N MET A 111 8.04 10.13 0.46
CA MET A 111 8.24 8.81 1.08
C MET A 111 8.92 8.96 2.44
N GLU A 112 10.00 9.75 2.50
CA GLU A 112 10.70 10.03 3.75
C GLU A 112 9.77 10.64 4.81
N ASP A 113 8.99 11.67 4.45
CA ASP A 113 8.07 12.34 5.36
C ASP A 113 6.94 11.41 5.83
N LEU A 114 6.39 10.58 4.92
CA LEU A 114 5.33 9.62 5.22
C LEU A 114 5.80 8.59 6.26
N PHE A 115 6.94 7.95 6.01
CA PHE A 115 7.51 6.93 6.89
C PHE A 115 7.93 7.52 8.23
N LEU A 116 8.58 8.69 8.22
CA LEU A 116 8.99 9.39 9.43
C LEU A 116 7.78 9.74 10.31
N THR A 117 6.74 10.33 9.73
CA THR A 117 5.51 10.72 10.45
C THR A 117 4.77 9.52 11.03
N ALA A 118 4.86 8.37 10.36
CA ALA A 118 4.28 7.12 10.85
C ALA A 118 5.14 6.41 11.91
N GLY A 119 6.34 6.92 12.22
CA GLY A 119 7.29 6.27 13.12
C GLY A 119 7.85 4.95 12.57
N LEU A 120 7.83 4.78 11.24
CA LEU A 120 8.33 3.60 10.55
C LEU A 120 9.67 3.96 9.86
N PRO A 121 10.81 3.36 10.23
CA PRO A 121 12.07 3.56 9.53
C PRO A 121 11.97 3.25 8.03
N LEU A 122 12.59 4.10 7.20
CA LEU A 122 12.76 3.88 5.76
C LEU A 122 14.26 3.84 5.42
N VAL A 123 14.69 2.76 4.78
CA VAL A 123 16.08 2.57 4.34
C VAL A 123 16.16 2.76 2.84
N HIS A 124 16.98 3.72 2.41
CA HIS A 124 17.30 3.94 1.00
C HIS A 124 18.59 3.19 0.65
N ILE A 125 18.49 2.28 -0.31
CA ILE A 125 19.61 1.44 -0.74
C ILE A 125 19.96 1.75 -2.20
N PRO A 126 21.21 2.12 -2.53
CA PRO A 126 21.61 2.31 -3.90
C PRO A 126 21.41 1.04 -4.73
N SER A 127 20.80 1.17 -5.91
CA SER A 127 20.56 0.05 -6.83
C SER A 127 21.88 -0.61 -7.25
N SER A 128 22.03 -1.88 -6.90
CA SER A 128 23.17 -2.73 -7.22
C SER A 128 22.71 -4.16 -7.49
N GLU A 129 23.55 -4.95 -8.17
CA GLU A 129 23.37 -6.41 -8.30
C GLU A 129 24.17 -7.19 -7.24
N HIS A 130 24.97 -6.49 -6.44
CA HIS A 130 25.77 -7.06 -5.36
C HIS A 130 25.68 -6.17 -4.12
N TYR A 131 25.40 -6.78 -2.96
CA TYR A 131 25.31 -6.09 -1.68
C TYR A 131 26.21 -6.77 -0.66
N VAL A 132 26.91 -5.96 0.13
CA VAL A 132 27.68 -6.43 1.28
C VAL A 132 26.81 -6.27 2.52
N ILE A 133 26.59 -7.36 3.26
CA ILE A 133 25.68 -7.39 4.41
C ILE A 133 26.07 -6.38 5.49
N SER A 134 27.36 -6.16 5.75
CA SER A 134 27.82 -5.17 6.73
C SER A 134 27.41 -3.74 6.38
N ASP A 135 27.41 -3.39 5.09
CA ASP A 135 27.04 -2.06 4.62
C ASP A 135 25.53 -1.86 4.77
N LEU A 136 24.74 -2.90 4.48
CA LEU A 136 23.30 -2.88 4.71
C LEU A 136 22.99 -2.70 6.20
N ILE A 137 23.67 -3.43 7.10
CA ILE A 137 23.47 -3.29 8.54
C ILE A 137 23.69 -1.84 8.99
N LEU A 138 24.73 -1.16 8.48
CA LEU A 138 25.00 0.24 8.81
C LEU A 138 23.86 1.15 8.35
N LEU A 139 23.37 0.99 7.11
CA LEU A 139 22.24 1.78 6.59
C LEU A 139 20.98 1.57 7.43
N PHE A 140 20.68 0.35 7.84
CA PHE A 140 19.54 0.02 8.68
C PHE A 140 19.66 0.67 10.08
N GLN A 141 20.84 0.60 10.69
CA GLN A 141 21.09 1.23 12.00
C GLN A 141 20.89 2.75 11.95
N LEU A 142 21.33 3.41 10.88
CA LEU A 142 21.14 4.84 10.68
C LEU A 142 19.65 5.19 10.54
N ALA A 143 18.90 4.45 9.72
CA ALA A 143 17.46 4.68 9.51
C ALA A 143 16.64 4.48 10.79
N VAL A 144 16.91 3.40 11.53
CA VAL A 144 16.23 3.12 12.81
C VAL A 144 16.51 4.22 13.83
N THR A 145 17.75 4.71 13.89
CA THR A 145 18.12 5.81 14.80
C THR A 145 17.42 7.12 14.44
N LYS A 146 17.30 7.42 13.13
CA LYS A 146 16.59 8.60 12.63
C LYS A 146 15.10 8.57 13.01
N SER A 147 14.44 7.42 12.82
CA SER A 147 13.01 7.25 13.07
C SER A 147 12.62 7.34 14.55
N LYS A 148 13.46 6.86 15.47
CA LYS A 148 13.18 6.94 16.93
C LYS A 148 13.00 8.36 17.47
N ASN A 149 13.50 9.36 16.75
CA ASN A 149 13.41 10.78 17.13
C ASN A 149 12.24 11.50 16.44
N ALA A 150 11.39 10.80 15.70
CA ALA A 150 10.31 11.39 14.93
C ALA A 150 9.15 11.85 15.84
N PRO A 151 8.48 12.97 15.50
CA PRO A 151 7.26 13.38 16.18
C PRO A 151 6.14 12.36 15.91
N SER A 152 5.50 11.87 16.97
CA SER A 152 4.32 11.00 16.86
C SER A 152 3.07 11.82 16.56
N VAL A 153 2.30 11.45 15.55
CA VAL A 153 0.98 12.05 15.29
C VAL A 153 -0.02 11.53 16.32
N ASP A 154 -0.72 12.44 16.99
CA ASP A 154 -1.81 12.10 17.90
C ASP A 154 -3.01 11.55 17.10
N VAL A 155 -3.16 10.22 17.11
CA VAL A 155 -4.26 9.48 16.49
C VAL A 155 -5.46 9.27 17.43
N SER A 156 -5.41 9.75 18.67
CA SER A 156 -6.49 9.54 19.66
C SER A 156 -7.83 10.17 19.27
N ARG A 157 -7.82 11.11 18.31
CA ARG A 157 -9.00 11.79 17.79
C ARG A 157 -9.57 11.16 16.52
N ASP A 158 -8.98 10.08 16.02
CA ASP A 158 -9.49 9.42 14.82
C ASP A 158 -10.68 8.52 15.16
N SER A 159 -11.88 9.00 14.86
CA SER A 159 -13.15 8.33 15.19
C SER A 159 -13.71 7.47 14.05
N VAL A 160 -12.98 7.36 12.94
CA VAL A 160 -13.43 6.60 11.77
C VAL A 160 -13.11 5.11 11.97
N PRO A 161 -14.12 4.22 11.90
CA PRO A 161 -13.88 2.79 12.07
C PRO A 161 -13.15 2.17 10.87
N MET A 162 -12.43 1.08 11.12
CA MET A 162 -11.93 0.21 10.06
C MET A 162 -13.07 -0.62 9.46
N CYS A 163 -12.93 -0.99 8.19
CA CYS A 163 -13.92 -1.84 7.53
C CYS A 163 -14.05 -3.19 8.25
N PRO A 164 -15.26 -3.59 8.68
CA PRO A 164 -15.45 -4.85 9.42
C PRO A 164 -15.29 -6.10 8.54
N VAL A 165 -15.23 -5.92 7.21
CA VAL A 165 -15.11 -7.03 6.25
C VAL A 165 -13.65 -7.28 5.87
N CYS A 166 -12.90 -6.24 5.53
CA CYS A 166 -11.55 -6.37 4.99
C CYS A 166 -10.48 -5.61 5.77
N GLY A 167 -10.83 -4.88 6.83
CA GLY A 167 -9.88 -4.12 7.63
C GLY A 167 -9.26 -2.91 6.94
N LYS A 168 -9.73 -2.50 5.76
CA LYS A 168 -9.29 -1.26 5.08
C LYS A 168 -10.02 -0.03 5.60
N MET A 169 -9.47 1.16 5.32
CA MET A 169 -10.08 2.42 5.73
C MET A 169 -11.50 2.60 5.17
N MET A 170 -12.33 3.31 5.93
CA MET A 170 -13.68 3.70 5.54
C MET A 170 -13.76 5.19 5.24
N VAL A 171 -14.70 5.56 4.37
CA VAL A 171 -14.98 6.96 4.00
C VAL A 171 -16.46 7.26 4.18
N LEU A 172 -16.79 8.50 4.51
CA LEU A 172 -18.19 8.95 4.56
C LEU A 172 -18.83 8.84 3.17
N ARG A 173 -20.02 8.24 3.15
CA ARG A 173 -20.88 8.12 1.97
C ARG A 173 -22.31 8.45 2.37
N THR A 174 -23.13 8.76 1.37
CA THR A 174 -24.55 9.08 1.56
C THR A 174 -25.40 8.01 0.90
N TYR A 175 -26.43 7.52 1.61
CA TYR A 175 -27.44 6.66 0.99
C TYR A 175 -28.18 7.44 -0.10
N ARG A 176 -28.13 6.93 -1.34
CA ARG A 176 -28.76 7.60 -2.50
C ARG A 176 -30.26 7.35 -2.61
N SER A 177 -30.74 6.24 -2.04
CA SER A 177 -32.13 5.78 -2.17
C SER A 177 -32.54 4.95 -0.95
N GLY A 178 -33.86 4.74 -0.81
CA GLY A 178 -34.45 3.95 0.28
C GLY A 178 -34.80 4.78 1.53
N PRO A 179 -35.25 4.11 2.62
CA PRO A 179 -35.74 4.78 3.84
C PRO A 179 -34.70 5.67 4.54
N SER A 180 -33.41 5.39 4.32
CA SER A 180 -32.30 6.16 4.88
C SER A 180 -31.69 7.15 3.88
N ALA A 181 -32.34 7.42 2.74
CA ALA A 181 -31.81 8.33 1.73
C ALA A 181 -31.42 9.69 2.34
N GLY A 182 -30.25 10.19 1.96
CA GLY A 182 -29.68 11.43 2.53
C GLY A 182 -28.92 11.25 3.85
N GLN A 183 -29.05 10.11 4.53
CA GLN A 183 -28.25 9.82 5.73
C GLN A 183 -26.82 9.40 5.35
N LEU A 184 -25.88 9.73 6.24
CA LEU A 184 -24.48 9.35 6.10
C LEU A 184 -24.21 7.97 6.71
N TYR A 185 -23.26 7.26 6.11
CA TYR A 185 -22.70 6.02 6.63
C TYR A 185 -21.21 5.94 6.29
N TYR A 186 -20.46 5.13 7.03
CA TYR A 186 -19.11 4.77 6.64
C TYR A 186 -19.18 3.61 5.64
N GLY A 187 -18.59 3.79 4.46
CA GLY A 187 -18.43 2.72 3.47
C GLY A 187 -16.96 2.42 3.19
N CYS A 188 -16.64 1.16 2.90
CA CYS A 188 -15.28 0.77 2.53
C CYS A 188 -14.79 1.59 1.31
N ILE A 189 -13.51 1.96 1.33
CA ILE A 189 -12.88 2.67 0.21
C ILE A 189 -12.88 1.83 -1.07
N ASP A 190 -12.79 0.51 -0.95
CA ASP A 190 -12.74 -0.45 -2.06
C ASP A 190 -14.13 -0.84 -2.60
N ASN A 191 -15.22 -0.22 -2.16
CA ASN A 191 -16.53 -0.45 -2.75
C ASN A 191 -16.51 -0.08 -4.26
N PRO A 192 -16.99 -0.94 -5.19
CA PRO A 192 -17.90 -2.07 -4.97
C PRO A 192 -17.24 -3.42 -4.69
N SER A 193 -15.92 -3.54 -4.80
CA SER A 193 -15.19 -4.80 -4.56
C SER A 193 -15.28 -5.29 -3.11
N CYS A 194 -15.50 -4.37 -2.16
CA CYS A 194 -15.81 -4.70 -0.77
C CYS A 194 -17.13 -4.01 -0.33
N PRO A 195 -18.16 -4.77 0.08
CA PRO A 195 -19.46 -4.22 0.47
C PRO A 195 -19.52 -3.74 1.94
N GLY A 196 -18.38 -3.68 2.63
CA GLY A 196 -18.33 -3.33 4.06
C GLY A 196 -18.88 -1.93 4.34
N THR A 197 -19.78 -1.84 5.32
CA THR A 197 -20.42 -0.60 5.76
C THR A 197 -20.58 -0.56 7.28
N VAL A 198 -20.59 0.64 7.86
CA VAL A 198 -20.86 0.89 9.28
C VAL A 198 -21.79 2.09 9.38
N THR A 199 -22.91 1.92 10.08
CA THR A 199 -23.88 2.98 10.33
C THR A 199 -23.34 3.96 11.37
N ILE A 200 -23.56 5.25 11.15
CA ILE A 200 -23.21 6.29 12.12
C ILE A 200 -24.35 6.36 13.13
N GLN A 201 -24.08 5.92 14.36
CA GLN A 201 -25.02 6.14 15.47
C GLN A 201 -24.91 7.60 15.91
N ARG A 202 -26.06 8.28 16.00
CA ARG A 202 -26.19 9.64 16.55
C ARG A 202 -26.21 9.62 18.07
#